data_AF-A0A946NMP9-F1
#
_entry.id   AF-A0A946NMP9-F1
#
_cell.length_a   1.000
_cell.length_b   1.000
_cell.length_c   1.000
_cell.angle_alpha   90.00
_cell.angle_beta   90.00
_cell.angle_gamma   90.00
#
_symmetry.space_group_name_H-M   'P 1'
#
loop_
_entity.id
_entity.type
_entity.pdbx_description
1 polymer ?
#
loop_
_entity_poly.entity_id
_entity_poly.type
_entity_poly.pdbx_seq_one_letter_code
_entity_poly.pdbx_strand_id
1 'polypeptide(L)' 'MARKRYSSEQIIGYLREAEILQAGSTIPQICKKIGVAEQTYYRWRKEYGSLSVESQTFERS' A
#
# COMPACT_ATOMS: atom_id res chain seq x y z
N MET A 1 -5.92 -20.67 11.09
CA MET A 1 -4.67 -19.99 10.66
C MET A 1 -4.36 -18.84 11.60
N ALA A 2 -3.13 -18.75 12.12
CA ALA A 2 -2.68 -17.59 12.87
C ALA A 2 -2.87 -16.34 12.01
N ARG A 3 -3.72 -15.39 12.43
CA ARG A 3 -3.82 -14.10 11.76
C ARG A 3 -2.47 -13.42 11.93
N LYS A 4 -1.64 -13.38 10.88
CA LYS A 4 -0.49 -12.47 10.81
C LYS A 4 -1.04 -11.06 11.05
N ARG A 5 -0.91 -10.58 12.28
CA ARG A 5 -1.20 -9.20 12.63
C ARG A 5 0.02 -8.42 12.21
N TYR A 6 -0.12 -7.66 11.13
CA TYR A 6 0.87 -6.66 10.78
C TYR A 6 0.68 -5.49 11.74
N SER A 7 1.75 -5.07 12.40
CA SER A 7 1.73 -3.84 13.18
C SER A 7 1.57 -2.64 12.24
N SER A 8 1.00 -1.54 12.74
CA SER A 8 0.87 -0.29 12.00
C SER A 8 2.20 0.16 11.38
N GLU A 9 3.30 0.06 12.11
CA GLU A 9 4.65 0.37 11.61
C GLU A 9 5.07 -0.51 10.42
N GLN A 10 4.74 -1.81 10.46
CA GLN A 10 5.04 -2.73 9.36
C GLN A 10 4.22 -2.36 8.12
N ILE A 11 2.94 -2.04 8.31
CA ILE A 11 2.04 -1.62 7.22
C ILE A 11 2.55 -0.34 6.56
N ILE A 12 2.94 0.66 7.36
CA ILE A 12 3.51 1.92 6.86
C ILE A 12 4.81 1.67 6.10
N GLY A 13 5.68 0.78 6.61
CA GLY A 13 6.90 0.35 5.91
C GLY A 13 6.61 -0.24 4.53
N TYR A 14 5.64 -1.16 4.44
CA TYR A 14 5.22 -1.76 3.17
C TYR A 14 4.58 -0.75 2.22
N LEU A 15 3.76 0.18 2.72
CA LEU A 15 3.16 1.22 1.90
C LEU A 15 4.21 2.18 1.34
N ARG A 16 5.21 2.57 2.14
CA ARG A 16 6.30 3.45 1.69
C ARG A 16 7.20 2.77 0.66
N GLU A 17 7.53 1.50 0.87
CA GLU A 17 8.28 0.71 -0.11
C GLU A 17 7.47 0.55 -1.41
N ALA A 18 6.16 0.36 -1.30
CA ALA A 18 5.27 0.34 -2.45
C ALA A 18 5.24 1.68 -3.20
N GLU A 19 5.19 2.82 -2.52
CA GLU A 19 5.25 4.14 -3.17
C GLU A 19 6.55 4.36 -3.94
N ILE A 20 7.70 3.96 -3.38
CA ILE A 20 9.00 4.06 -4.05
C ILE A 20 9.03 3.20 -5.31
N LEU A 21 8.48 1.98 -5.23
CA LEU A 21 8.41 1.06 -6.36
C LEU A 21 7.36 1.48 -7.39
N GLN A 22 6.32 2.21 -6.98
CA GLN A 22 5.22 2.64 -7.86
C GLN A 22 5.69 3.59 -8.97
N ALA A 23 6.80 4.29 -8.77
CA ALA A 23 7.42 5.12 -9.80
C ALA A 23 7.90 4.32 -11.04
N GLY A 24 8.11 3.00 -10.90
CA GLY A 24 8.61 2.15 -11.99
C GLY A 24 7.97 0.77 -12.06
N SER A 25 6.92 0.50 -11.29
CA SER A 25 6.26 -0.81 -11.23
C SER A 25 4.78 -0.66 -10.90
N THR A 26 4.00 -1.63 -11.37
CA THR A 26 2.55 -1.67 -11.11
C THR A 26 2.25 -2.25 -9.73
N ILE A 27 1.13 -1.85 -9.12
CA ILE A 27 0.63 -2.39 -7.83
C ILE A 27 0.68 -3.93 -7.75
N PRO A 28 0.22 -4.71 -8.75
CA PRO A 28 0.34 -6.17 -8.73
C PRO A 28 1.78 -6.69 -8.63
N GLN A 29 2.74 -6.03 -9.30
CA GLN A 29 4.15 -6.41 -9.22
C GLN A 29 4.73 -6.11 -7.84
N ILE A 30 4.37 -4.95 -7.28
CA ILE A 30 4.78 -4.53 -5.96
C ILE A 30 4.24 -5.49 -4.91
N CYS A 31 2.95 -5.82 -4.96
CA CYS A 31 2.28 -6.78 -4.07
C CYS A 31 2.99 -8.15 -4.08
N LYS A 32 3.37 -8.64 -5.28
CA LYS A 32 4.20 -9.86 -5.41
C LYS A 32 5.57 -9.71 -4.75
N LYS A 33 6.21 -8.54 -4.86
CA LYS A 33 7.54 -8.26 -4.31
C LYS A 33 7.55 -8.16 -2.78
N ILE A 34 6.55 -7.50 -2.20
CA ILE A 34 6.39 -7.38 -0.74
C ILE A 34 5.72 -8.61 -0.10
N GLY A 35 5.25 -9.58 -0.91
CA GLY A 35 4.60 -10.79 -0.44
C GLY A 35 3.22 -10.54 0.18
N VAL A 36 2.51 -9.52 -0.30
CA VAL A 36 1.19 -9.11 0.19
C VAL A 36 0.17 -9.25 -0.93
N ALA A 37 -1.06 -9.65 -0.59
CA ALA A 37 -2.14 -9.69 -1.57
C ALA A 37 -2.61 -8.27 -1.93
N GLU A 38 -2.95 -8.05 -3.20
CA GLU A 38 -3.45 -6.75 -3.68
C GLU A 38 -4.63 -6.23 -2.86
N GLN A 39 -5.57 -7.12 -2.50
CA GLN A 39 -6.69 -6.80 -1.61
C GLN A 39 -6.26 -6.20 -0.27
N THR A 40 -5.17 -6.70 0.31
CA THR A 40 -4.64 -6.24 1.61
C THR A 40 -3.98 -4.88 1.42
N TYR A 41 -3.24 -4.71 0.32
CA TYR A 41 -2.63 -3.43 -0.03
C TYR A 41 -3.70 -2.33 -0.21
N TYR A 42 -4.80 -2.61 -0.93
CA TYR A 42 -5.89 -1.63 -1.07
C TYR A 42 -6.57 -1.29 0.26
N ARG A 43 -6.74 -2.27 1.17
CA ARG A 43 -7.25 -1.99 2.53
C ARG A 43 -6.29 -1.11 3.32
N TRP A 44 -5.00 -1.41 3.27
CA TRP A 44 -3.98 -0.60 3.92
C TRP A 44 -3.91 0.81 3.34
N ARG A 45 -4.02 0.96 2.02
CA ARG A 45 -4.08 2.28 1.38
C ARG A 45 -5.32 3.08 1.78
N LYS A 46 -6.43 2.41 2.09
CA LYS A 46 -7.65 3.08 2.59
C LYS A 46 -7.54 3.48 4.07
N GLU A 47 -6.97 2.62 4.92
CA GLU A 47 -6.84 2.88 6.37
C GLU A 47 -5.63 3.74 6.75
N TYR A 48 -4.50 3.52 6.10
CA TYR A 48 -3.22 4.17 6.38
C TYR A 48 -2.77 5.12 5.26
N GLY A 49 -3.27 4.94 4.04
CA GLY A 49 -2.93 5.84 2.94
C GLY A 49 -3.61 7.20 3.02
N SER A 50 -4.67 7.40 3.82
CA SER A 50 -5.21 8.75 4.09
C SER A 50 -4.18 9.68 4.76
N LEU A 51 -3.16 9.14 5.42
CA LEU A 51 -2.03 9.91 5.96
C LEU A 51 -1.04 10.40 4.87
N SER A 52 -1.05 9.80 3.67
CA SER A 52 -0.16 10.15 2.56
C SER A 52 -0.89 10.70 1.31
N VAL A 53 -2.19 10.43 1.16
CA VAL A 53 -2.94 10.57 -0.12
C VAL A 53 -3.87 11.80 -0.11
N GLU A 54 -3.70 12.76 0.80
CA GLU A 54 -4.35 14.07 0.69
C GLU A 54 -3.86 14.86 -0.57
N SER A 55 -2.80 14.40 -1.26
CA SER A 55 -2.25 15.11 -2.43
C SER A 55 -2.60 14.53 -3.81
N GLN A 56 -3.44 13.49 -3.94
CA GLN A 56 -3.69 12.89 -5.28
C GLN A 56 -5.15 12.60 -5.64
N THR A 57 -6.09 13.33 -5.02
CA THR A 57 -7.48 13.37 -5.49
C THR A 57 -7.82 14.79 -5.92
N PHE A 58 -7.42 15.20 -7.12
CA PHE A 58 -8.22 16.08 -7.96
C PHE A 58 -7.62 16.17 -9.38
N GLU A 59 -7.90 15.19 -10.24
CA GLU A 59 -7.88 15.41 -11.70
C GLU A 59 -8.56 14.24 -12.41
N ARG A 60 -9.88 14.22 -12.32
CA ARG A 60 -10.74 13.57 -13.32
C ARG A 60 -12.15 14.17 -13.25
N SER A 61 -12.28 15.37 -13.79
CA SER A 61 -13.46 15.84 -14.52
C SER A 61 -13.08 17.08 -15.32
#